data_AF-A0A8A3S4J7-F1
#
_entry.id   AF-A0A8A3S4J7-F1
#
_cell.length_a   1.000
_cell.length_b   1.000
_cell.length_c   1.000
_cell.angle_alpha   90.00
_cell.angle_beta   90.00
_cell.angle_gamma   90.00
#
_symmetry.space_group_name_H-M   'P 1'
#
loop_
_entity.id
_entity.type
_entity.pdbx_description
1 polymer ?
#
loop_
_entity_poly.entity_id
_entity_poly.type
_entity_poly.pdbx_seq_one_letter_code
_entity_poly.pdbx_strand_id
1 'polypeptide(L)'
;MRFKVISLTLLLLSVLLISGCLSESVEINVVTEGSWNGSCVPDHGETVYLSGEGPATVPLGTDPGDVACTFYKTDSSADRMVVSLYRGEKLLVEGNTSVPNGMVVFSCNIPTGRYELKSHTDGPKEYLLNVWYEGPWEAEIPSEEGTRSVNGTGWQTYFYNSSDLSVRMGARKLDTSNNSLTIGIHDAHFRDLAVNSTSEPNGSVSVSYVLEPDLIFRSGVKISVSSEERWKGRYDVDGNYTSIEGFGEDETYYPGDVSGTIRLSVRKTGDDDEPLSVNIEKDGMIVNSGETSVEYGNIVLRAEV
;
A
#
# COMPACT_ATOMS: atom_id res chain seq x y z
N MET A 1 -11.22 64.00 19.08
CA MET A 1 -11.62 62.64 19.50
C MET A 1 -11.74 61.62 18.36
N ARG A 2 -11.84 62.02 17.08
CA ARG A 2 -12.01 61.09 15.94
C ARG A 2 -10.73 60.45 15.38
N PHE A 3 -9.54 61.01 15.63
CA PHE A 3 -8.26 60.47 15.13
C PHE A 3 -7.69 59.28 15.94
N LYS A 4 -8.07 59.12 17.21
CA LYS A 4 -7.61 57.98 18.04
C LYS A 4 -8.30 56.65 17.69
N VAL A 5 -9.51 56.70 17.17
CA VAL A 5 -10.30 55.48 16.86
C VAL A 5 -9.80 54.80 15.59
N ILE A 6 -9.44 55.58 14.56
CA ILE A 6 -8.95 55.08 13.27
C ILE A 6 -7.60 54.34 13.43
N SER A 7 -6.73 54.84 14.32
CA SER A 7 -5.42 54.22 14.57
C SER A 7 -5.52 52.85 15.25
N LEU A 8 -6.54 52.63 16.10
CA LEU A 8 -6.71 51.36 16.78
C LEU A 8 -7.33 50.30 15.87
N THR A 9 -8.25 50.71 14.98
CA THR A 9 -8.86 49.79 14.00
C THR A 9 -7.83 49.33 12.96
N LEU A 10 -6.96 50.22 12.47
CA LEU A 10 -5.89 49.85 11.54
C LEU A 10 -4.85 48.93 12.19
N LEU A 11 -4.52 49.17 13.47
CA LEU A 11 -3.61 48.31 14.23
C LEU A 11 -4.23 46.92 14.46
N LEU A 12 -5.52 46.84 14.81
CA LEU A 12 -6.23 45.57 14.98
C LEU A 12 -6.30 44.77 13.67
N LEU A 13 -6.53 45.45 12.54
CA LEU A 13 -6.53 44.83 11.22
C LEU A 13 -5.13 44.32 10.83
N SER A 14 -4.07 45.05 11.18
CA SER A 14 -2.70 44.62 10.94
C SER A 14 -2.29 43.43 11.83
N VAL A 15 -2.74 43.35 13.08
CA VAL A 15 -2.48 42.20 13.96
C VAL A 15 -3.22 40.94 13.47
N LEU A 16 -4.42 41.09 12.90
CA LEU A 16 -5.15 39.98 12.26
C LEU A 16 -4.49 39.49 10.96
N LEU A 17 -3.78 40.37 10.23
CA LEU A 17 -3.08 40.01 8.99
C LEU A 17 -1.70 39.38 9.21
N ILE A 18 -1.08 39.55 10.39
CA ILE A 18 0.25 38.94 10.71
C ILE A 18 0.10 37.50 11.23
N SER A 19 -1.10 37.03 11.56
CA SER A 19 -1.32 35.59 11.86
C SER A 19 -1.30 34.68 10.62
N GLY A 20 -1.14 35.24 9.41
CA GLY A 20 -1.10 34.49 8.16
C GLY A 20 0.27 33.90 7.85
N CYS A 21 0.65 32.82 8.54
CA CYS A 21 1.50 31.71 8.07
C CYS A 21 1.86 30.81 9.28
N LEU A 22 0.85 30.29 10.00
CA LEU A 22 1.13 29.15 10.86
C LEU A 22 1.30 27.95 9.93
N SER A 23 2.54 27.46 9.83
CA SER A 23 2.82 26.21 9.12
C SER A 23 1.97 25.12 9.75
N GLU A 24 1.11 24.49 8.96
CA GLU A 24 0.21 23.44 9.44
C GLU A 24 1.03 22.27 9.98
N SER A 25 0.69 21.81 11.19
CA SER A 25 1.35 20.64 11.77
C SER A 25 0.98 19.38 11.02
N VAL A 26 1.97 18.53 10.80
CA VAL A 26 1.79 17.19 10.28
C VAL A 26 1.72 16.23 11.46
N GLU A 27 0.73 15.34 11.46
CA GLU A 27 0.52 14.36 12.52
C GLU A 27 0.06 13.02 11.97
N ILE A 28 0.42 11.95 12.68
CA ILE A 28 -0.07 10.60 12.41
C ILE A 28 -1.10 10.26 13.48
N ASN A 29 -2.26 9.79 13.05
CA ASN A 29 -3.28 9.23 13.90
C ASN A 29 -3.31 7.72 13.72
N VAL A 30 -3.08 6.98 14.80
CA VAL A 30 -3.27 5.53 14.89
C VAL A 30 -4.55 5.30 15.67
N VAL A 31 -5.49 4.56 15.11
CA VAL A 31 -6.73 4.14 15.77
C VAL A 31 -6.76 2.63 15.80
N THR A 32 -6.61 2.05 16.99
CA THR A 32 -6.73 0.62 17.23
C THR A 32 -7.16 0.39 18.67
N GLU A 33 -7.74 -0.77 18.98
CA GLU A 33 -8.03 -1.18 20.36
C GLU A 33 -6.82 -1.87 21.02
N GLY A 34 -5.82 -2.26 20.23
CA GLY A 34 -4.71 -3.10 20.63
C GLY A 34 -3.35 -2.39 20.71
N SER A 35 -2.30 -3.19 20.80
CA SER A 35 -0.91 -2.72 20.90
C SER A 35 -0.27 -2.64 19.51
N TRP A 36 0.58 -1.64 19.30
CA TRP A 36 1.21 -1.41 18.02
C TRP A 36 2.62 -0.83 18.17
N ASN A 37 3.42 -1.07 17.15
CA ASN A 37 4.72 -0.44 16.95
C ASN A 37 4.75 0.23 15.57
N GLY A 38 5.65 1.17 15.39
CA GLY A 38 5.86 1.80 14.11
C GLY A 38 7.21 2.48 13.98
N SER A 39 7.49 2.94 12.78
CA SER A 39 8.66 3.75 12.46
C SER A 39 8.33 4.71 11.34
N CYS A 40 8.83 5.93 11.41
CA CYS A 40 8.73 6.90 10.34
C CYS A 40 10.10 7.47 9.99
N VAL A 41 10.35 7.67 8.71
CA VAL A 41 11.59 8.22 8.17
C VAL A 41 11.24 9.51 7.42
N PRO A 42 11.52 10.69 8.00
CA PRO A 42 11.46 11.96 7.29
C PRO A 42 12.62 12.09 6.29
N ASP A 43 12.42 12.80 5.17
CA ASP A 43 13.37 12.97 4.05
C ASP A 43 14.79 13.42 4.48
N HIS A 44 14.88 14.17 5.57
CA HIS A 44 16.14 14.68 6.13
C HIS A 44 16.33 14.32 7.61
N GLY A 45 15.62 13.31 8.11
CA GLY A 45 15.59 12.93 9.52
C GLY A 45 16.19 11.54 9.80
N GLU A 46 16.41 11.27 11.08
CA GLU A 46 16.63 9.90 11.55
C GLU A 46 15.29 9.16 11.64
N THR A 47 15.34 7.82 11.55
CA THR A 47 14.17 6.98 11.79
C THR A 47 13.62 7.24 13.20
N VAL A 48 12.37 7.68 13.27
CA VAL A 48 11.63 7.85 14.51
C VAL A 48 10.89 6.55 14.79
N TYR A 49 11.29 5.84 15.83
CA TYR A 49 10.58 4.65 16.30
C TYR A 49 9.43 5.04 17.22
N LEU A 50 8.29 4.39 17.04
CA LEU A 50 7.03 4.66 17.70
C LEU A 50 6.49 3.36 18.29
N SER A 51 5.78 3.46 19.41
CA SER A 51 5.07 2.33 20.02
C SER A 51 3.93 2.86 20.86
N GLY A 52 2.83 2.12 20.93
CA GLY A 52 1.67 2.51 21.72
C GLY A 52 0.69 1.38 21.97
N GLU A 53 -0.29 1.67 22.83
CA GLU A 53 -1.47 0.85 23.04
C GLU A 53 -2.71 1.73 22.84
N GLY A 54 -3.69 1.22 22.12
CA GLY A 54 -4.90 1.94 21.78
C GLY A 54 -4.66 3.09 20.77
N PRO A 55 -5.64 4.00 20.67
CA PRO A 55 -5.53 5.16 19.78
C PRO A 55 -4.44 6.14 20.22
N ALA A 56 -3.72 6.71 19.26
CA ALA A 56 -2.65 7.67 19.50
C ALA A 56 -2.53 8.70 18.38
N THR A 57 -2.10 9.91 18.75
CA THR A 57 -1.71 10.97 17.81
C THR A 57 -0.24 11.28 18.00
N VAL A 58 0.54 11.18 16.93
CA VAL A 58 1.99 11.38 16.92
C VAL A 58 2.32 12.60 16.06
N PRO A 59 2.79 13.72 16.64
CA PRO A 59 3.18 14.89 15.85
C PRO A 59 4.50 14.63 15.12
N LEU A 60 4.55 14.94 13.83
CA LEU A 60 5.76 14.90 12.99
C LEU A 60 6.41 16.29 12.80
N GLY A 61 5.77 17.35 13.30
CA GLY A 61 6.24 18.73 13.17
C GLY A 61 5.62 19.45 11.97
N THR A 62 6.13 20.63 11.64
CA THR A 62 5.48 21.54 10.69
C THR A 62 5.96 21.43 9.25
N ASP A 63 7.10 20.77 9.01
CA ASP A 63 7.66 20.60 7.66
C ASP A 63 8.60 19.37 7.59
N PRO A 64 8.06 18.14 7.65
CA PRO A 64 8.89 16.94 7.65
C PRO A 64 9.42 16.55 6.25
N GLY A 65 9.07 17.27 5.18
CA GLY A 65 9.43 16.90 3.80
C GLY A 65 8.66 15.66 3.33
N ASP A 66 9.36 14.67 2.76
CA ASP A 66 8.82 13.35 2.47
C ASP A 66 8.83 12.48 3.74
N VAL A 67 7.82 11.63 3.93
CA VAL A 67 7.70 10.77 5.10
C VAL A 67 7.35 9.37 4.66
N ALA A 68 8.20 8.40 4.97
CA ALA A 68 7.92 6.98 4.85
C ALA A 68 7.61 6.39 6.23
N CYS A 69 6.45 5.77 6.39
CA CYS A 69 6.03 5.20 7.66
C CYS A 69 5.62 3.74 7.54
N THR A 70 5.84 3.02 8.63
CA THR A 70 5.45 1.62 8.81
C THR A 70 4.87 1.47 10.20
N PHE A 71 3.73 0.81 10.31
CA PHE A 71 3.05 0.51 11.56
C PHE A 71 2.61 -0.94 11.56
N TYR A 72 2.72 -1.63 12.69
CA TYR A 72 2.31 -3.03 12.81
C TYR A 72 1.65 -3.30 14.15
N LYS A 73 0.59 -4.12 14.12
CA LYS A 73 -0.03 -4.66 15.33
C LYS A 73 0.97 -5.57 16.04
N THR A 74 1.06 -5.44 17.35
CA THR A 74 1.85 -6.36 18.20
C THR A 74 0.98 -7.34 18.96
N ASP A 75 -0.34 -7.20 18.86
CA ASP A 75 -1.32 -8.16 19.33
C ASP A 75 -1.82 -9.10 18.22
N SER A 76 -2.46 -10.18 18.67
CA SER A 76 -3.11 -11.17 17.81
C SER A 76 -4.60 -10.90 17.59
N SER A 77 -5.10 -9.70 17.88
CA SER A 77 -6.53 -9.42 17.75
C SER A 77 -6.92 -9.14 16.30
N ALA A 78 -8.17 -9.45 15.95
CA ALA A 78 -8.74 -9.10 14.65
C ALA A 78 -9.27 -7.65 14.61
N ASP A 79 -9.02 -6.88 15.66
CA ASP A 79 -9.51 -5.49 15.74
C ASP A 79 -8.76 -4.62 14.75
N ARG A 80 -9.52 -3.75 14.10
CA ARG A 80 -9.00 -2.89 13.04
C ARG A 80 -8.02 -1.86 13.60
N MET A 81 -6.83 -1.81 13.00
CA MET A 81 -5.89 -0.70 13.10
C MET A 81 -6.06 0.19 11.88
N VAL A 82 -6.28 1.48 12.07
CA VAL A 82 -6.29 2.51 11.04
C VAL A 82 -5.14 3.46 11.33
N VAL A 83 -4.34 3.79 10.31
CA VAL A 83 -3.24 4.74 10.41
C VAL A 83 -3.44 5.81 9.36
N SER A 84 -3.52 7.05 9.80
CA SER A 84 -3.83 8.20 8.95
C SER A 84 -2.79 9.29 9.15
N LEU A 85 -2.37 9.94 8.08
CA LEU A 85 -1.45 11.07 8.09
C LEU A 85 -2.23 12.35 7.75
N TYR A 86 -2.14 13.34 8.63
CA TYR A 86 -2.81 14.63 8.48
C TYR A 86 -1.81 15.76 8.35
N ARG A 87 -2.21 16.82 7.65
CA ARG A 87 -1.62 18.16 7.72
C ARG A 87 -2.74 19.14 8.09
N GLY A 88 -2.67 19.71 9.29
CA GLY A 88 -3.80 20.47 9.83
C GLY A 88 -5.06 19.61 9.87
N GLU A 89 -6.15 20.07 9.26
CA GLU A 89 -7.40 19.30 9.16
C GLU A 89 -7.47 18.38 7.93
N LYS A 90 -6.45 18.42 7.04
CA LYS A 90 -6.45 17.69 5.78
C LYS A 90 -5.86 16.28 5.96
N LEU A 91 -6.65 15.25 5.62
CA LEU A 91 -6.15 13.89 5.47
C LEU A 91 -5.29 13.77 4.20
N LEU A 92 -4.07 13.26 4.33
CA LEU A 92 -3.12 13.06 3.23
C LEU A 92 -3.05 11.61 2.77
N VAL A 93 -3.01 10.66 3.70
CA VAL A 93 -3.05 9.22 3.41
C VAL A 93 -3.68 8.49 4.59
N GLU A 94 -4.41 7.42 4.29
CA GLU A 94 -4.94 6.49 5.28
C GLU A 94 -4.65 5.07 4.82
N GLY A 95 -4.19 4.25 5.76
CA GLY A 95 -4.08 2.81 5.62
C GLY A 95 -4.75 2.12 6.78
N ASN A 96 -5.14 0.85 6.61
CA ASN A 96 -5.70 0.09 7.71
C ASN A 96 -5.44 -1.39 7.56
N THR A 97 -5.60 -2.13 8.65
CA THR A 97 -5.51 -3.59 8.67
C THR A 97 -6.38 -4.11 9.82
N SER A 98 -7.11 -5.19 9.60
CA SER A 98 -7.80 -5.93 10.68
C SER A 98 -7.08 -7.23 11.01
N VAL A 99 -5.87 -7.41 10.49
CA VAL A 99 -5.17 -8.70 10.55
C VAL A 99 -4.34 -8.79 11.82
N PRO A 100 -4.40 -9.91 12.57
CA PRO A 100 -3.48 -10.19 13.67
C PRO A 100 -2.02 -10.02 13.22
N ASN A 101 -1.23 -9.22 13.96
CA ASN A 101 0.14 -8.84 13.57
C ASN A 101 0.26 -8.17 12.18
N GLY A 102 -0.84 -7.65 11.64
CA GLY A 102 -0.88 -6.96 10.35
C GLY A 102 -0.08 -5.66 10.37
N MET A 103 0.36 -5.24 9.19
CA MET A 103 1.17 -4.04 8.98
C MET A 103 0.41 -3.02 8.12
N VAL A 104 0.78 -1.75 8.21
CA VAL A 104 0.37 -0.62 7.37
C VAL A 104 1.63 0.14 6.95
N VAL A 105 1.82 0.37 5.65
CA VAL A 105 2.98 1.06 5.09
C VAL A 105 2.52 2.15 4.13
N PHE A 106 3.12 3.33 4.20
CA PHE A 106 2.89 4.42 3.23
C PHE A 106 4.13 5.31 3.11
N SER A 107 4.31 5.97 1.96
CA SER A 107 5.34 7.00 1.75
C SER A 107 4.73 8.24 1.10
N CYS A 108 4.75 9.39 1.76
CA CYS A 108 4.07 10.61 1.32
C CYS A 108 5.03 11.81 1.24
N ASN A 109 5.07 12.46 0.08
CA ASN A 109 5.62 13.80 -0.10
C ASN A 109 4.63 14.82 0.46
N ILE A 110 4.88 15.29 1.68
CA ILE A 110 3.94 16.15 2.41
C ILE A 110 3.72 17.49 1.68
N PRO A 111 4.74 18.18 1.09
CA PRO A 111 4.53 19.42 0.34
C PRO A 111 3.49 19.30 -0.78
N THR A 112 3.55 18.24 -1.58
CA THR A 112 2.64 18.04 -2.71
C THR A 112 1.41 17.20 -2.36
N GLY A 113 1.43 16.51 -1.22
CA GLY A 113 0.48 15.46 -0.85
C GLY A 113 0.63 14.18 -1.67
N ARG A 114 1.56 14.12 -2.64
CA ARG A 114 1.76 12.95 -3.49
C ARG A 114 2.35 11.81 -2.67
N TYR A 115 1.83 10.61 -2.78
CA TYR A 115 2.42 9.43 -2.14
C TYR A 115 2.67 8.32 -3.16
N GLU A 116 3.63 7.46 -2.85
CA GLU A 116 3.73 6.15 -3.50
C GLU A 116 3.07 5.12 -2.59
N LEU A 117 2.03 4.48 -3.14
CA LEU A 117 1.33 3.38 -2.50
C LEU A 117 1.91 2.09 -3.07
N LYS A 118 2.41 1.22 -2.19
CA LYS A 118 2.63 -0.18 -2.54
C LYS A 118 1.51 -0.95 -1.86
N SER A 119 0.49 -1.31 -2.63
CA SER A 119 -0.58 -2.21 -2.20
C SER A 119 -0.81 -3.23 -3.30
N HIS A 120 -0.67 -4.50 -2.95
CA HIS A 120 -1.19 -5.62 -3.73
C HIS A 120 -2.64 -5.84 -3.25
N THR A 121 -3.63 -5.41 -4.03
CA THR A 121 -5.05 -5.33 -3.61
C THR A 121 -5.88 -6.59 -3.84
N ASP A 122 -5.26 -7.74 -4.04
CA ASP A 122 -5.97 -9.01 -3.92
C ASP A 122 -4.93 -10.08 -3.58
N GLY A 123 -4.96 -10.55 -2.34
CA GLY A 123 -4.16 -11.69 -1.97
C GLY A 123 -4.58 -12.90 -2.79
N PRO A 124 -3.65 -13.81 -3.12
CA PRO A 124 -4.05 -15.11 -3.63
C PRO A 124 -5.03 -15.72 -2.62
N LYS A 125 -6.28 -15.90 -3.02
CA LYS A 125 -7.26 -16.67 -2.23
C LYS A 125 -6.78 -18.11 -2.03
N GLU A 126 -5.83 -18.55 -2.84
CA GLU A 126 -5.20 -19.85 -2.81
C GLU A 126 -3.69 -19.71 -2.92
N TYR A 127 -2.98 -20.21 -1.90
CA TYR A 127 -1.54 -20.35 -1.88
C TYR A 127 -1.14 -21.79 -2.20
N LEU A 128 -0.09 -21.95 -3.00
CA LEU A 128 0.58 -23.22 -3.24
C LEU A 128 1.87 -23.25 -2.44
N LEU A 129 2.02 -24.25 -1.58
CA LEU A 129 3.18 -24.42 -0.71
C LEU A 129 4.00 -25.61 -1.20
N ASN A 130 5.23 -25.35 -1.62
CA ASN A 130 6.08 -26.35 -2.25
C ASN A 130 7.25 -26.73 -1.36
N VAL A 131 7.55 -28.02 -1.33
CA VAL A 131 8.79 -28.58 -0.78
C VAL A 131 9.46 -29.39 -1.87
N TRP A 132 10.69 -29.02 -2.22
CA TRP A 132 11.51 -29.69 -3.22
C TRP A 132 12.75 -30.26 -2.55
N TYR A 133 12.79 -31.59 -2.38
CA TYR A 133 13.98 -32.30 -1.94
C TYR A 133 13.90 -33.79 -2.25
N GLU A 134 14.88 -34.34 -2.96
CA GLU A 134 14.91 -35.77 -3.34
C GLU A 134 14.97 -36.73 -2.13
N GLY A 135 15.59 -36.31 -1.02
CA GLY A 135 15.70 -37.11 0.20
C GLY A 135 14.49 -37.00 1.13
N PRO A 136 14.50 -37.70 2.29
CA PRO A 136 13.47 -37.57 3.30
C PRO A 136 13.50 -36.20 3.99
N TRP A 137 12.32 -35.63 4.19
CA TRP A 137 12.13 -34.34 4.83
C TRP A 137 10.87 -34.32 5.70
N GLU A 138 10.81 -33.37 6.62
CA GLU A 138 9.59 -32.96 7.31
C GLU A 138 9.38 -31.45 7.17
N ALA A 139 8.13 -31.02 7.16
CA ALA A 139 7.74 -29.62 7.02
C ALA A 139 6.59 -29.26 7.95
N GLU A 140 6.56 -28.00 8.34
CA GLU A 140 5.44 -27.35 9.01
C GLU A 140 4.78 -26.42 8.00
N ILE A 141 3.53 -26.73 7.68
CA ILE A 141 2.73 -25.95 6.73
C ILE A 141 1.46 -25.45 7.42
N PRO A 142 0.97 -24.26 7.05
CA PRO A 142 -0.25 -23.72 7.61
C PRO A 142 -1.48 -24.54 7.19
N SER A 143 -2.49 -24.52 8.03
CA SER A 143 -3.80 -25.13 7.88
C SER A 143 -4.87 -24.26 8.55
N GLU A 144 -6.15 -24.56 8.31
CA GLU A 144 -7.25 -23.85 8.97
C GLU A 144 -7.21 -23.98 10.50
N GLU A 145 -6.58 -25.03 11.03
CA GLU A 145 -6.42 -25.28 12.47
C GLU A 145 -5.06 -24.78 13.02
N GLY A 146 -4.30 -24.01 12.24
CA GLY A 146 -2.98 -23.48 12.61
C GLY A 146 -1.86 -24.05 11.75
N THR A 147 -1.01 -24.90 12.33
CA THR A 147 0.11 -25.53 11.62
C THR A 147 -0.02 -27.04 11.68
N ARG A 148 0.14 -27.70 10.52
CA ARG A 148 0.23 -29.16 10.43
C ARG A 148 1.64 -29.59 10.05
N SER A 149 2.13 -30.62 10.73
CA SER A 149 3.38 -31.28 10.34
C SER A 149 3.11 -32.31 9.25
N VAL A 150 3.95 -32.32 8.22
CA VAL A 150 3.89 -33.25 7.09
C VAL A 150 5.28 -33.79 6.80
N ASN A 151 5.35 -35.03 6.35
CA ASN A 151 6.62 -35.68 5.99
C ASN A 151 6.54 -36.15 4.53
N GLY A 152 7.68 -36.17 3.85
CA GLY A 152 7.71 -36.56 2.45
C GLY A 152 9.09 -36.88 1.91
N THR A 153 9.11 -37.19 0.63
CA THR A 153 10.29 -37.38 -0.23
C THR A 153 9.97 -36.82 -1.61
N GLY A 154 10.99 -36.33 -2.32
CA GLY A 154 10.80 -35.72 -3.62
C GLY A 154 10.05 -34.39 -3.54
N TRP A 155 9.42 -34.01 -4.66
CA TRP A 155 8.61 -32.81 -4.76
C TRP A 155 7.20 -33.04 -4.23
N GLN A 156 6.72 -32.16 -3.35
CA GLN A 156 5.34 -32.09 -2.90
C GLN A 156 4.81 -30.66 -2.95
N THR A 157 3.50 -30.55 -3.21
CA THR A 157 2.73 -29.29 -3.23
C THR A 157 1.52 -29.42 -2.31
N TYR A 158 1.26 -28.40 -1.51
CA TYR A 158 0.09 -28.32 -0.65
C TYR A 158 -0.72 -27.07 -0.98
N PHE A 159 -2.03 -27.25 -1.07
CA PHE A 159 -2.97 -26.14 -1.22
C PHE A 159 -3.31 -25.57 0.14
N TYR A 160 -3.26 -24.24 0.24
CA TYR A 160 -3.66 -23.50 1.41
C TYR A 160 -4.59 -22.37 0.97
N ASN A 161 -5.89 -22.60 1.14
CA ASN A 161 -6.91 -21.59 0.91
C ASN A 161 -7.04 -20.78 2.20
N SER A 162 -6.58 -19.55 2.17
CA SER A 162 -6.59 -18.69 3.34
C SER A 162 -6.73 -17.24 2.93
N SER A 163 -7.51 -16.51 3.74
CA SER A 163 -7.54 -15.05 3.73
C SER A 163 -6.36 -14.45 4.50
N ASP A 164 -5.45 -15.27 5.02
CA ASP A 164 -4.32 -14.80 5.81
C ASP A 164 -3.38 -13.96 4.94
N LEU A 165 -3.11 -12.75 5.43
CA LEU A 165 -2.13 -11.84 4.86
C LEU A 165 -0.71 -12.21 5.26
N SER A 166 -0.50 -13.34 5.91
CA SER A 166 0.84 -13.87 6.11
C SER A 166 0.81 -15.38 6.04
N VAL A 167 1.64 -15.92 5.17
CA VAL A 167 1.82 -17.36 4.99
C VAL A 167 3.26 -17.67 5.37
N ARG A 168 3.46 -18.62 6.27
CA ARG A 168 4.79 -19.07 6.66
C ARG A 168 4.85 -20.58 6.58
N MET A 169 5.94 -21.10 6.04
CA MET A 169 6.25 -22.53 6.09
C MET A 169 7.71 -22.76 6.43
N GLY A 170 7.99 -23.92 7.02
CA GLY A 170 9.34 -24.38 7.32
C GLY A 170 9.51 -25.83 6.91
N ALA A 171 10.73 -26.21 6.56
CA ALA A 171 11.08 -27.60 6.30
C ALA A 171 12.50 -27.92 6.79
N ARG A 172 12.74 -29.19 7.12
CA ARG A 172 14.09 -29.69 7.44
C ARG A 172 14.37 -31.04 6.80
N LYS A 173 15.64 -31.26 6.49
CA LYS A 173 16.16 -32.53 6.00
C LYS A 173 16.23 -33.55 7.13
N LEU A 174 15.87 -34.80 6.83
CA LEU A 174 16.01 -35.93 7.75
C LEU A 174 17.23 -36.80 7.43
N ASP A 175 18.13 -36.27 6.60
CA ASP A 175 19.37 -36.92 6.20
C ASP A 175 20.55 -35.94 6.24
N THR A 176 21.74 -36.51 6.03
CA THR A 176 23.01 -35.78 6.04
C THR A 176 23.54 -35.48 4.63
N SER A 177 22.68 -35.48 3.60
CA SER A 177 23.13 -35.19 2.23
C SER A 177 23.53 -33.71 2.10
N ASN A 178 24.28 -33.37 1.05
CA ASN A 178 24.57 -31.98 0.68
C ASN A 178 23.64 -31.45 -0.43
N ASN A 179 22.60 -32.21 -0.80
CA ASN A 179 21.63 -31.77 -1.79
C ASN A 179 20.77 -30.65 -1.18
N SER A 180 20.33 -29.73 -2.05
CA SER A 180 19.53 -28.58 -1.65
C SER A 180 18.08 -28.99 -1.37
N LEU A 181 17.59 -28.63 -0.18
CA LEU A 181 16.17 -28.56 0.15
C LEU A 181 15.69 -27.14 -0.19
N THR A 182 14.68 -27.02 -1.06
CA THR A 182 14.07 -25.74 -1.43
C THR A 182 12.61 -25.74 -1.01
N ILE A 183 12.13 -24.62 -0.46
CA ILE A 183 10.72 -24.40 -0.16
C ILE A 183 10.23 -23.10 -0.81
N GLY A 184 8.95 -23.07 -1.16
CA GLY A 184 8.35 -21.92 -1.85
C GLY A 184 6.88 -21.72 -1.51
N ILE A 185 6.46 -20.46 -1.48
CA ILE A 185 5.07 -20.01 -1.44
C ILE A 185 4.79 -19.41 -2.82
N HIS A 186 3.74 -19.89 -3.47
CA HIS A 186 3.33 -19.45 -4.80
C HIS A 186 1.85 -19.07 -4.80
N ASP A 187 1.43 -18.26 -5.77
CA ASP A 187 0.01 -18.05 -6.05
C ASP A 187 -0.58 -19.20 -6.89
N ALA A 188 -1.89 -19.15 -7.14
CA ALA A 188 -2.61 -20.13 -7.96
C ALA A 188 -2.08 -20.29 -9.40
N HIS A 189 -1.28 -19.34 -9.90
CA HIS A 189 -0.64 -19.39 -11.21
C HIS A 189 0.81 -19.87 -11.15
N PHE A 190 1.25 -20.44 -10.02
CA PHE A 190 2.62 -20.90 -9.77
C PHE A 190 3.68 -19.79 -9.83
N ARG A 191 3.30 -18.52 -9.66
CA ARG A 191 4.28 -17.42 -9.54
C ARG A 191 4.91 -17.45 -8.16
N ASP A 192 6.24 -17.37 -8.11
CA ASP A 192 7.01 -17.34 -6.86
C ASP A 192 6.70 -16.07 -6.06
N LEU A 193 6.07 -16.23 -4.89
CA LEU A 193 5.82 -15.13 -3.95
C LEU A 193 6.96 -15.02 -2.93
N ALA A 194 7.46 -16.16 -2.46
CA ALA A 194 8.64 -16.23 -1.61
C ALA A 194 9.29 -17.61 -1.73
N VAL A 195 10.63 -17.68 -1.85
CA VAL A 195 11.39 -18.93 -1.99
C VAL A 195 12.63 -18.89 -1.11
N ASN A 196 12.98 -20.01 -0.49
CA ASN A 196 14.21 -20.15 0.28
C ASN A 196 14.79 -21.58 0.15
N SER A 197 16.09 -21.75 0.39
CA SER A 197 16.75 -23.05 0.28
C SER A 197 17.90 -23.25 1.28
N THR A 198 18.27 -24.52 1.52
CA THR A 198 19.45 -24.91 2.30
C THR A 198 20.10 -26.18 1.75
N SER A 199 21.42 -26.20 1.71
CA SER A 199 22.22 -27.39 1.34
C SER A 199 22.89 -28.05 2.54
N GLU A 200 22.71 -27.51 3.75
CA GLU A 200 23.37 -28.04 4.94
C GLU A 200 22.88 -29.47 5.28
N PRO A 201 23.76 -30.36 5.75
CA PRO A 201 23.35 -31.64 6.32
C PRO A 201 22.39 -31.45 7.49
N ASN A 202 21.24 -32.15 7.49
CA ASN A 202 20.13 -31.91 8.41
C ASN A 202 19.65 -30.44 8.46
N GLY A 203 19.91 -29.68 7.40
CA GLY A 203 19.58 -28.27 7.32
C GLY A 203 18.08 -28.03 7.41
N SER A 204 17.72 -26.92 8.06
CA SER A 204 16.36 -26.41 8.12
C SER A 204 16.26 -25.07 7.41
N VAL A 205 15.13 -24.80 6.77
CA VAL A 205 14.85 -23.55 6.07
C VAL A 205 13.41 -23.12 6.36
N SER A 206 13.18 -21.81 6.44
CA SER A 206 11.84 -21.23 6.55
C SER A 206 11.66 -20.09 5.57
N VAL A 207 10.43 -19.91 5.10
CA VAL A 207 10.03 -18.81 4.23
C VAL A 207 8.72 -18.22 4.73
N SER A 208 8.56 -16.91 4.58
CA SER A 208 7.33 -16.19 4.89
C SER A 208 6.99 -15.24 3.75
N TYR A 209 5.73 -15.19 3.38
CA TYR A 209 5.14 -14.20 2.51
C TYR A 209 4.13 -13.40 3.31
N VAL A 210 4.19 -12.08 3.22
CA VAL A 210 3.23 -11.19 3.86
C VAL A 210 2.53 -10.42 2.74
N LEU A 211 1.22 -10.58 2.65
CA LEU A 211 0.39 -9.73 1.81
C LEU A 211 0.39 -8.33 2.41
N GLU A 212 0.72 -7.35 1.58
CA GLU A 212 0.55 -5.94 1.94
C GLU A 212 -0.94 -5.68 2.18
N PRO A 213 -1.30 -4.93 3.23
CA PRO A 213 -2.70 -4.69 3.60
C PRO A 213 -3.48 -3.95 2.51
N ASP A 214 -4.81 -4.11 2.55
CA ASP A 214 -5.75 -3.26 1.82
C ASP A 214 -5.69 -1.82 2.34
N LEU A 215 -5.01 -0.95 1.59
CA LEU A 215 -5.02 0.48 1.83
C LEU A 215 -6.34 1.03 1.28
N ILE A 216 -7.25 1.42 2.18
CA ILE A 216 -8.50 2.07 1.77
C ILE A 216 -8.20 3.53 1.48
N PHE A 217 -8.20 3.84 0.19
CA PHE A 217 -8.22 5.19 -0.30
C PHE A 217 -9.56 5.86 0.05
N ARG A 218 -9.59 6.63 1.15
CA ARG A 218 -10.81 7.32 1.61
C ARG A 218 -10.99 8.74 1.08
N SER A 219 -9.92 9.38 0.61
CA SER A 219 -9.98 10.79 0.19
C SER A 219 -9.06 11.06 -0.99
N GLY A 220 -9.65 11.36 -2.14
CA GLY A 220 -8.97 11.79 -3.35
C GLY A 220 -9.45 11.07 -4.60
N VAL A 221 -8.67 11.19 -5.68
CA VAL A 221 -8.93 10.57 -6.98
C VAL A 221 -7.96 9.41 -7.23
N LYS A 222 -8.46 8.24 -7.61
CA LYS A 222 -7.65 7.14 -8.14
C LYS A 222 -7.90 7.02 -9.64
N ILE A 223 -6.84 6.87 -10.41
CA ILE A 223 -6.88 6.58 -11.84
C ILE A 223 -6.29 5.20 -12.04
N SER A 224 -7.08 4.26 -12.57
CA SER A 224 -6.61 2.91 -12.89
C SER A 224 -6.59 2.72 -14.39
N VAL A 225 -5.52 2.11 -14.92
CA VAL A 225 -5.36 1.75 -16.33
C VAL A 225 -4.99 0.28 -16.41
N SER A 226 -5.67 -0.48 -17.25
CA SER A 226 -5.36 -1.90 -17.50
C SER A 226 -5.27 -2.15 -19.00
N SER A 227 -4.18 -2.77 -19.43
CA SER A 227 -4.03 -3.30 -20.80
C SER A 227 -2.92 -4.33 -20.87
N GLU A 228 -3.11 -5.38 -21.67
CA GLU A 228 -2.05 -6.34 -21.98
C GLU A 228 -0.95 -5.75 -22.88
N GLU A 229 -1.12 -4.52 -23.38
CA GLU A 229 -0.12 -3.80 -24.15
C GLU A 229 0.51 -2.64 -23.37
N ARG A 230 1.59 -2.08 -23.94
CA ARG A 230 2.10 -0.79 -23.51
C ARG A 230 1.11 0.32 -23.86
N TRP A 231 0.91 1.23 -22.93
CA TRP A 231 0.04 2.39 -23.09
C TRP A 231 0.75 3.67 -22.63
N LYS A 232 0.27 4.80 -23.14
CA LYS A 232 0.72 6.14 -22.73
C LYS A 232 -0.47 7.05 -22.57
N GLY A 233 -0.38 7.98 -21.66
CA GLY A 233 -1.46 8.90 -21.38
C GLY A 233 -1.03 10.15 -20.64
N ARG A 234 -2.04 10.90 -20.26
CA ARG A 234 -1.92 12.07 -19.42
C ARG A 234 -3.21 12.28 -18.66
N TYR A 235 -3.13 12.92 -17.52
CA TYR A 235 -4.29 13.50 -16.88
C TYR A 235 -4.00 14.91 -16.35
N ASP A 236 -5.07 15.60 -16.04
CA ASP A 236 -5.15 16.92 -15.46
C ASP A 236 -6.06 16.82 -14.22
N VAL A 237 -5.51 17.13 -13.05
CA VAL A 237 -6.23 17.23 -11.78
C VAL A 237 -5.98 18.63 -11.22
N ASP A 238 -7.04 19.42 -11.08
CA ASP A 238 -6.99 20.81 -10.60
C ASP A 238 -5.98 21.71 -11.35
N GLY A 239 -5.79 21.48 -12.65
CA GLY A 239 -4.86 22.23 -13.49
C GLY A 239 -3.42 21.70 -13.49
N ASN A 240 -3.13 20.65 -12.70
CA ASN A 240 -1.83 19.99 -12.69
C ASN A 240 -1.79 18.87 -13.74
N TYR A 241 -0.92 19.06 -14.73
CA TYR A 241 -0.71 18.11 -15.81
C TYR A 241 0.36 17.07 -15.43
N THR A 242 0.01 15.79 -15.61
CA THR A 242 0.96 14.68 -15.44
C THR A 242 0.87 13.72 -16.61
N SER A 243 2.02 13.29 -17.11
CA SER A 243 2.13 12.20 -18.09
C SER A 243 2.25 10.85 -17.38
N ILE A 244 1.62 9.84 -17.95
CA ILE A 244 1.68 8.45 -17.48
C ILE A 244 2.00 7.52 -18.63
N GLU A 245 2.70 6.43 -18.36
CA GLU A 245 2.95 5.35 -19.30
C GLU A 245 3.21 4.06 -18.54
N GLY A 246 2.81 2.92 -19.11
CA GLY A 246 2.90 1.65 -18.43
C GLY A 246 2.55 0.46 -19.31
N PHE A 247 2.37 -0.68 -18.67
CA PHE A 247 2.00 -1.97 -19.24
C PHE A 247 1.27 -2.77 -18.15
N GLY A 248 0.27 -3.57 -18.52
CA GLY A 248 -0.53 -4.30 -17.54
C GLY A 248 -1.47 -3.38 -16.77
N GLU A 249 -1.70 -3.74 -15.51
CA GLU A 249 -2.46 -2.95 -14.55
C GLU A 249 -1.57 -1.92 -13.85
N ASP A 250 -2.02 -0.67 -13.83
CA ASP A 250 -1.36 0.42 -13.12
C ASP A 250 -2.41 1.33 -12.47
N GLU A 251 -2.05 1.89 -11.32
CA GLU A 251 -2.91 2.76 -10.56
C GLU A 251 -2.14 4.00 -10.10
N THR A 252 -2.74 5.17 -10.28
CA THR A 252 -2.20 6.45 -9.84
C THR A 252 -3.18 7.14 -8.91
N TYR A 253 -2.67 7.69 -7.81
CA TYR A 253 -3.47 8.28 -6.74
C TYR A 253 -3.23 9.79 -6.59
N TYR A 254 -4.31 10.54 -6.36
CA TYR A 254 -4.38 11.99 -6.14
C TYR A 254 -5.13 12.27 -4.84
N PRO A 255 -4.45 12.29 -3.70
CA PRO A 255 -5.14 12.45 -2.42
C PRO A 255 -5.56 13.87 -2.09
N GLY A 256 -6.55 13.97 -1.21
CA GLY A 256 -7.09 15.20 -0.67
C GLY A 256 -8.47 15.54 -1.21
N ASP A 257 -8.98 16.69 -0.80
CA ASP A 257 -10.26 17.23 -1.29
C ASP A 257 -10.04 17.79 -2.71
N VAL A 258 -9.89 16.88 -3.67
CA VAL A 258 -9.89 17.22 -5.10
C VAL A 258 -11.29 17.69 -5.43
N SER A 259 -11.42 18.99 -5.69
CA SER A 259 -12.69 19.62 -6.05
C SER A 259 -12.52 20.26 -7.41
N GLY A 260 -13.19 19.73 -8.44
CA GLY A 260 -13.09 20.26 -9.79
C GLY A 260 -13.13 19.21 -10.89
N THR A 261 -12.53 19.56 -12.03
CA THR A 261 -12.57 18.72 -13.23
C THR A 261 -11.30 17.89 -13.35
N ILE A 262 -11.46 16.56 -13.38
CA ILE A 262 -10.42 15.63 -13.80
C ILE A 262 -10.56 15.40 -15.31
N ARG A 263 -9.44 15.44 -16.03
CA ARG A 263 -9.39 15.02 -17.44
C ARG A 263 -8.33 13.96 -17.60
N LEU A 264 -8.64 12.87 -18.29
CA LEU A 264 -7.73 11.76 -18.52
C LEU A 264 -7.76 11.39 -20.00
N SER A 265 -6.60 11.13 -20.58
CA SER A 265 -6.45 10.65 -21.95
C SER A 265 -5.38 9.57 -21.97
N VAL A 266 -5.75 8.35 -22.35
CA VAL A 266 -4.85 7.20 -22.40
C VAL A 266 -5.02 6.52 -23.75
N ARG A 267 -3.91 6.11 -24.36
CA ARG A 267 -3.90 5.37 -25.62
C ARG A 267 -3.01 4.14 -25.57
N LYS A 268 -3.42 3.09 -26.28
CA LYS A 268 -2.57 1.94 -26.61
C LYS A 268 -1.42 2.38 -27.52
N THR A 269 -0.31 1.67 -27.44
CA THR A 269 0.84 1.90 -28.34
C THR A 269 1.04 0.80 -29.37
N GLY A 270 0.40 -0.35 -29.22
CA GLY A 270 0.40 -1.42 -30.22
C GLY A 270 -0.89 -1.49 -31.03
N ASP A 271 -0.91 -2.50 -31.89
CA ASP A 271 -1.89 -2.76 -32.94
C ASP A 271 -2.67 -4.06 -32.74
N ASP A 272 -2.65 -4.63 -31.53
CA ASP A 272 -3.53 -5.76 -31.21
C ASP A 272 -4.94 -5.31 -30.76
N ASP A 273 -5.84 -6.29 -30.68
CA ASP A 273 -7.23 -6.13 -30.26
C ASP A 273 -7.43 -6.32 -28.74
N GLU A 274 -6.36 -6.39 -27.94
CA GLU A 274 -6.48 -6.50 -26.49
C GLU A 274 -7.12 -5.25 -25.88
N PRO A 275 -7.95 -5.38 -24.84
CA PRO A 275 -8.62 -4.24 -24.27
C PRO A 275 -7.64 -3.28 -23.58
N LEU A 276 -7.93 -1.99 -23.69
CA LEU A 276 -7.47 -0.95 -22.79
C LEU A 276 -8.68 -0.49 -21.98
N SER A 277 -8.62 -0.61 -20.66
CA SER A 277 -9.68 -0.19 -19.74
C SER A 277 -9.13 0.86 -18.78
N VAL A 278 -9.92 1.90 -18.52
CA VAL A 278 -9.50 3.06 -17.73
C VAL A 278 -10.62 3.49 -16.79
N ASN A 279 -10.29 3.71 -15.52
CA ASN A 279 -11.22 4.16 -14.49
C ASN A 279 -10.73 5.43 -13.80
N ILE A 280 -11.65 6.32 -13.46
CA ILE A 280 -11.48 7.41 -12.51
C ILE A 280 -12.39 7.12 -11.33
N GLU A 281 -11.81 6.99 -10.14
CA GLU A 281 -12.51 6.82 -8.88
C GLU A 281 -12.31 8.05 -7.99
N LYS A 282 -13.36 8.50 -7.30
CA LYS A 282 -13.30 9.50 -6.23
C LYS A 282 -13.77 8.86 -4.94
N ASP A 283 -12.93 8.90 -3.91
CA ASP A 283 -13.26 8.37 -2.57
C ASP A 283 -13.80 6.93 -2.59
N GLY A 284 -13.21 6.09 -3.47
CA GLY A 284 -13.59 4.68 -3.66
C GLY A 284 -14.83 4.44 -4.53
N MET A 285 -15.40 5.48 -5.15
CA MET A 285 -16.50 5.33 -6.13
C MET A 285 -16.02 5.64 -7.54
N ILE A 286 -16.29 4.75 -8.50
CA ILE A 286 -16.03 5.02 -9.92
C ILE A 286 -16.92 6.18 -10.37
N VAL A 287 -16.30 7.31 -10.72
CA VAL A 287 -16.98 8.52 -11.21
C VAL A 287 -16.99 8.59 -12.74
N ASN A 288 -16.04 7.94 -13.41
CA ASN A 288 -16.05 7.76 -14.86
C ASN A 288 -15.18 6.56 -15.28
N SER A 289 -15.53 5.88 -16.36
CA SER A 289 -14.76 4.77 -16.92
C SER A 289 -14.90 4.69 -18.44
N GLY A 290 -13.96 4.00 -19.08
CA GLY A 290 -14.00 3.73 -20.51
C GLY A 290 -13.16 2.53 -20.90
N GLU A 291 -13.46 1.96 -22.05
CA GLU A 291 -12.77 0.80 -22.60
C GLU A 291 -12.66 0.91 -24.13
N THR A 292 -11.59 0.36 -24.70
CA THR A 292 -11.42 0.23 -26.15
C THR A 292 -10.53 -0.97 -26.50
N SER A 293 -10.92 -1.71 -27.54
CA SER A 293 -10.11 -2.76 -28.18
C SER A 293 -9.64 -2.36 -29.58
N VAL A 294 -9.79 -1.08 -29.94
CA VAL A 294 -9.37 -0.59 -31.26
C VAL A 294 -7.85 -0.50 -31.29
N GLU A 295 -7.24 -0.88 -32.40
CA GLU A 295 -5.80 -0.68 -32.66
C GLU A 295 -5.44 0.79 -32.42
N TYR A 296 -4.38 1.06 -31.63
CA TYR A 296 -4.03 2.43 -31.21
C TYR A 296 -5.18 3.22 -30.55
N GLY A 297 -6.15 2.50 -29.97
CA GLY A 297 -7.34 3.06 -29.35
C GLY A 297 -6.99 4.07 -28.28
N ASN A 298 -7.79 5.14 -28.21
CA ASN A 298 -7.60 6.23 -27.27
C ASN A 298 -8.89 6.48 -26.50
N ILE A 299 -8.78 6.47 -25.18
CA ILE A 299 -9.85 6.77 -24.23
C ILE A 299 -9.63 8.17 -23.71
N VAL A 300 -10.69 8.99 -23.71
CA VAL A 300 -10.69 10.31 -23.09
C VAL A 300 -11.84 10.38 -22.10
N LEU A 301 -11.52 10.54 -20.82
CA LEU A 301 -12.48 10.65 -19.74
C LEU A 301 -12.45 12.06 -19.15
N ARG A 302 -13.61 12.48 -18.64
CA ARG A 302 -13.76 13.71 -17.85
C ARG A 302 -14.69 13.43 -16.69
N ALA A 303 -14.26 13.71 -15.47
CA ALA A 303 -15.09 13.61 -14.29
C ALA A 303 -15.11 14.96 -13.57
N GLU A 304 -16.28 15.34 -13.05
CA GLU A 304 -16.38 16.42 -12.06
C GLU A 304 -16.46 15.73 -10.69
N VAL A 305 -15.57 16.11 -9.77
CA VAL A 305 -15.42 15.54 -8.44
C VAL A 305 -15.50 16.60 -7.35
#